data_AF-A0A7V3NCY1-F1
#
_entry.id   AF-A0A7V3NCY1-F1
#
_cell.length_a   1.000
_cell.length_b   1.000
_cell.length_c   1.000
_cell.angle_alpha   90.00
_cell.angle_beta   90.00
_cell.angle_gamma   90.00
#
_symmetry.space_group_name_H-M   'P 1'
#
loop_
_entity.id
_entity.type
_entity.pdbx_description
1 polymer ?
#
loop_
_entity_poly.entity_id
_entity_poly.type
_entity_poly.pdbx_seq_one_letter_code
_entity_poly.pdbx_strand_id
1 'polypeptide(L)'
;MPAANVMTQAFLTRQARDCGDPERLLRGLCAETAAIKRWRLGLYFLGGLALADRLPGVLPLAVALFGRVCHATTVLTNIGDLARRFSARLPRENGRVVAGDLVLQSLVGMPPLRPGTRAGFGVGVYAGELTVTVRGDFHTLGPDELHELLELYVQRIRQSAANLPASCDAPGPSKSKTGGSANNPS
;
A
#
# COMPACT_ATOMS: atom_id res chain seq x y z
N MET A 1 -22.98 7.39 4.84
CA MET A 1 -21.97 6.79 5.75
C MET A 1 -21.03 7.89 6.26
N PRO A 2 -21.20 8.45 7.47
CA PRO A 2 -20.45 9.64 7.88
C PRO A 2 -19.07 9.35 8.49
N ALA A 3 -18.71 8.10 8.76
CA ALA A 3 -17.40 7.74 9.35
C ALA A 3 -16.97 6.32 8.96
N ALA A 4 -16.93 6.02 7.66
CA ALA A 4 -16.37 4.76 7.17
C ALA A 4 -14.90 4.98 6.79
N ASN A 5 -14.00 4.12 7.27
CA ASN A 5 -12.64 4.03 6.74
C ASN A 5 -12.74 3.58 5.28
N VAL A 6 -12.68 4.53 4.34
CA VAL A 6 -12.76 4.24 2.91
C VAL A 6 -11.40 3.69 2.45
N MET A 7 -11.30 2.37 2.48
CA MET A 7 -10.14 1.62 2.00
C MET A 7 -10.54 0.84 0.76
N THR A 8 -9.70 0.87 -0.27
CA THR A 8 -9.88 0.06 -1.48
C THR A 8 -8.70 -0.88 -1.63
N GLN A 9 -8.96 -2.09 -2.09
CA GLN A 9 -7.94 -3.09 -2.37
C GLN A 9 -7.83 -3.26 -3.88
N ALA A 10 -6.61 -3.48 -4.35
CA ALA A 10 -6.35 -3.89 -5.72
C ALA A 10 -5.88 -5.34 -5.71
N PHE A 11 -6.51 -6.16 -6.54
CA PHE A 11 -6.12 -7.56 -6.71
C PHE A 11 -5.19 -7.66 -7.91
N LEU A 12 -4.00 -8.23 -7.68
CA LEU A 12 -3.02 -8.51 -8.71
C LEU A 12 -2.85 -10.02 -8.78
N THR A 13 -3.31 -10.63 -9.87
CA THR A 13 -3.18 -12.06 -10.08
C THR A 13 -1.92 -12.34 -10.89
N ARG A 14 -1.09 -13.26 -10.42
CA ARG A 14 0.13 -13.71 -11.10
C ARG A 14 0.17 -15.22 -11.10
N GLN A 15 0.57 -15.81 -12.22
CA GLN A 15 0.91 -17.22 -12.27
C GLN A 15 2.40 -17.39 -12.00
N ALA A 16 2.80 -18.57 -11.49
CA ALA A 16 4.21 -18.84 -11.17
C ALA A 16 5.16 -18.58 -12.36
N ARG A 17 4.72 -18.88 -13.57
CA ARG A 17 5.49 -18.61 -14.81
C ARG A 17 5.71 -17.12 -15.07
N ASP A 18 4.78 -16.26 -14.68
CA ASP A 18 4.90 -14.80 -14.87
C ASP A 18 5.93 -14.20 -13.91
N CYS A 19 6.29 -14.93 -12.84
CA CYS A 19 7.28 -14.52 -11.85
C CYS A 19 8.71 -14.92 -12.22
N GLY A 20 8.92 -15.69 -13.30
CA GLY A 20 10.25 -16.16 -13.71
C GLY A 20 11.15 -15.08 -14.33
N ASP A 21 10.56 -13.97 -14.80
CA ASP A 21 11.28 -12.81 -15.33
C ASP A 21 11.02 -11.58 -14.43
N PRO A 22 11.96 -11.24 -13.54
CA PRO A 22 11.76 -10.14 -12.59
C PRO A 22 11.54 -8.76 -13.22
N GLU A 23 12.20 -8.47 -14.34
CA GLU A 23 12.07 -7.15 -14.95
C GLU A 23 10.71 -7.00 -15.63
N ARG A 24 10.28 -8.05 -16.36
CA ARG A 24 8.96 -8.07 -16.95
C ARG A 24 7.87 -8.02 -15.88
N LEU A 25 8.06 -8.75 -14.78
CA LEU A 25 7.15 -8.71 -13.63
C LEU A 25 7.04 -7.29 -13.07
N LEU A 26 8.18 -6.62 -12.82
CA LEU A 26 8.20 -5.26 -12.29
C LEU A 26 7.52 -4.27 -13.25
N ARG A 27 7.85 -4.31 -14.55
CA ARG A 27 7.21 -3.47 -15.57
C ARG A 27 5.69 -3.69 -15.61
N GLY A 28 5.24 -4.94 -15.55
CA GLY A 28 3.80 -5.28 -15.49
C GLY A 28 3.12 -4.76 -14.23
N LEU A 29 3.73 -4.95 -13.06
CA LEU A 29 3.21 -4.41 -11.79
C LEU A 29 3.14 -2.89 -11.80
N CYS A 30 4.15 -2.21 -12.33
CA CYS A 30 4.15 -0.75 -12.50
C CYS A 30 3.01 -0.30 -13.42
N ALA A 31 2.83 -0.94 -14.58
CA ALA A 31 1.76 -0.61 -15.51
C ALA A 31 0.36 -0.82 -14.91
N GLU A 32 0.11 -1.97 -14.29
CA GLU A 32 -1.18 -2.29 -13.67
C GLU A 32 -1.50 -1.37 -12.49
N THR A 33 -0.55 -1.15 -11.59
CA THR A 33 -0.76 -0.24 -10.44
C THR A 33 -0.92 1.21 -10.88
N ALA A 34 -0.22 1.65 -11.93
CA ALA A 34 -0.43 2.96 -12.54
C ALA A 34 -1.82 3.08 -13.18
N ALA A 35 -2.31 2.04 -13.85
CA ALA A 35 -3.65 2.00 -14.40
C ALA A 35 -4.72 2.07 -13.29
N ILE A 36 -4.59 1.25 -12.24
CA ILE A 36 -5.48 1.28 -11.07
C ILE A 36 -5.57 2.69 -10.46
N LYS A 37 -4.43 3.36 -10.29
CA LYS A 37 -4.37 4.73 -9.78
C LYS A 37 -5.00 5.73 -10.74
N ARG A 38 -4.67 5.66 -12.03
CA ARG A 38 -5.15 6.58 -13.08
C ARG A 38 -6.66 6.53 -13.24
N TRP A 39 -7.21 5.32 -13.32
CA TRP A 39 -8.65 5.10 -13.51
C TRP A 39 -9.42 5.11 -12.19
N ARG A 40 -8.74 5.29 -11.05
CA ARG A 40 -9.32 5.26 -9.69
C ARG A 40 -10.27 4.08 -9.52
N LEU A 41 -9.88 2.88 -9.98
CA LEU A 41 -10.76 1.69 -10.06
C LEU A 41 -11.42 1.34 -8.71
N GLY A 42 -10.73 1.61 -7.60
CA GLY A 42 -11.31 1.47 -6.27
C GLY A 42 -12.57 2.32 -6.02
N LEU A 43 -12.70 3.49 -6.65
CA LEU A 43 -13.89 4.33 -6.54
C LEU A 43 -15.08 3.75 -7.31
N TYR A 44 -14.86 3.07 -8.44
CA TYR A 44 -15.93 2.38 -9.15
C TYR A 44 -16.48 1.22 -8.32
N PHE A 45 -15.60 0.48 -7.64
CA PHE A 45 -16.02 -0.54 -6.68
C PHE A 45 -16.86 0.04 -5.54
N LEU A 46 -16.40 1.13 -4.93
CA LEU A 46 -17.16 1.82 -3.86
C LEU A 46 -18.50 2.38 -4.37
N GLY A 47 -18.53 2.94 -5.59
CA GLY A 47 -19.74 3.41 -6.23
C GLY A 47 -20.74 2.28 -6.48
N GLY A 48 -20.25 1.13 -6.95
CA GLY A 48 -21.06 -0.08 -7.11
C GLY A 48 -21.61 -0.59 -5.78
N LEU A 49 -20.80 -0.60 -4.73
CA LEU A 49 -21.23 -1.00 -3.39
C LEU A 49 -22.29 -0.03 -2.82
N ALA A 50 -22.11 1.28 -3.02
CA ALA A 50 -23.08 2.30 -2.61
C ALA A 50 -24.41 2.18 -3.38
N LEU A 51 -24.38 1.73 -4.64
CA LEU A 51 -25.59 1.44 -5.40
C LEU A 51 -26.26 0.15 -4.90
N ALA A 52 -25.49 -0.91 -4.63
CA ALA A 52 -26.00 -2.17 -4.11
C ALA A 52 -26.61 -2.02 -2.70
N ASP A 53 -26.06 -1.15 -1.86
CA ASP A 53 -26.59 -0.81 -0.52
C ASP A 53 -27.99 -0.19 -0.59
N ARG A 54 -28.35 0.45 -1.71
CA ARG A 54 -29.70 1.00 -1.92
C ARG A 54 -30.74 -0.04 -2.33
N LEU A 55 -30.31 -1.25 -2.70
CA LEU A 55 -31.19 -2.32 -3.18
C LEU A 55 -31.35 -3.39 -2.09
N PRO A 56 -32.54 -3.52 -1.47
CA PRO A 56 -32.75 -4.49 -0.40
C PRO A 56 -32.51 -5.91 -0.92
N GLY A 57 -31.72 -6.71 -0.18
CA GLY A 57 -31.44 -8.10 -0.51
C GLY A 57 -30.21 -8.36 -1.39
N VAL A 58 -29.68 -7.36 -2.10
CA VAL A 58 -28.53 -7.54 -3.00
C VAL A 58 -27.24 -7.84 -2.22
N LEU A 59 -26.94 -7.02 -1.21
CA LEU A 59 -25.76 -7.24 -0.36
C LEU A 59 -25.78 -8.60 0.37
N PRO A 60 -26.84 -9.00 1.09
CA PRO A 60 -26.85 -10.31 1.76
C PRO A 60 -26.78 -11.48 0.77
N LEU A 61 -27.41 -11.37 -0.41
CA LEU A 61 -27.29 -12.39 -1.45
C LEU A 61 -25.85 -12.49 -1.99
N ALA A 62 -25.22 -11.35 -2.29
CA ALA A 62 -23.83 -11.31 -2.75
C ALA A 62 -22.86 -11.87 -1.69
N VAL A 63 -23.07 -11.56 -0.41
CA VAL A 63 -22.28 -12.12 0.68
C VAL A 63 -22.52 -13.63 0.82
N ALA A 64 -23.74 -14.12 0.67
CA ALA A 64 -24.05 -15.55 0.72
C ALA A 64 -23.38 -16.32 -0.43
N LEU A 65 -23.40 -15.76 -1.65
CA LEU A 65 -22.85 -16.39 -2.84
C LEU A 65 -21.32 -16.30 -2.93
N PHE A 66 -20.74 -15.15 -2.56
CA PHE A 66 -19.33 -14.84 -2.82
C PHE A 66 -18.49 -14.61 -1.56
N GLY A 67 -19.09 -14.54 -0.36
CA GLY A 67 -18.40 -14.18 0.88
C GLY A 67 -17.33 -15.18 1.33
N ARG A 68 -17.40 -16.43 0.85
CA ARG A 68 -16.43 -17.50 1.14
C ARG A 68 -15.29 -17.58 0.11
N VAL A 69 -15.35 -16.82 -0.98
CA VAL A 69 -14.30 -16.84 -2.00
C VAL A 69 -13.10 -16.02 -1.50
N CYS A 70 -11.94 -16.67 -1.49
CA CYS A 70 -10.68 -16.00 -1.19
C CYS A 70 -10.10 -15.44 -2.50
N HIS A 71 -10.05 -14.11 -2.61
CA HIS A 71 -9.56 -13.42 -3.80
C HIS A 71 -8.06 -13.08 -3.73
N ALA A 72 -7.40 -13.33 -2.59
CA ALA A 72 -5.98 -13.02 -2.40
C ALA A 72 -5.32 -14.04 -1.48
N THR A 73 -4.27 -14.70 -1.98
CA THR A 73 -3.43 -15.60 -1.17
C THR A 73 -2.52 -14.82 -0.23
N THR A 74 -2.08 -13.63 -0.65
CA THR A 74 -1.30 -12.70 0.15
C THR A 74 -1.80 -11.26 -0.01
N VAL A 75 -1.54 -10.43 1.00
CA VAL A 75 -1.89 -9.00 0.97
C VAL A 75 -0.65 -8.18 1.30
N LEU A 76 -0.39 -7.11 0.55
CA LEU A 76 0.64 -6.13 0.85
C LEU A 76 0.00 -4.79 1.16
N THR A 77 0.24 -4.27 2.36
CA THR A 77 -0.22 -2.95 2.80
C THR A 77 0.97 -2.02 2.95
N ASN A 78 1.06 -1.02 2.08
CA ASN A 78 2.03 0.06 2.22
C ASN A 78 1.35 1.28 2.87
N ILE A 79 1.75 1.60 4.10
CA ILE A 79 1.19 2.69 4.90
C ILE A 79 1.89 4.03 4.57
N GLY A 80 3.10 3.96 4.00
CA GLY A 80 3.97 5.10 3.74
C GLY A 80 4.66 5.60 5.02
N ASP A 81 4.89 6.91 5.09
CA ASP A 81 5.45 7.55 6.27
C ASP A 81 4.44 7.54 7.43
N LEU A 82 4.72 6.72 8.44
CA LEU A 82 3.85 6.47 9.57
C LEU A 82 3.66 7.72 10.43
N ALA A 83 4.69 8.59 10.52
CA ALA A 83 4.60 9.81 11.32
C ALA A 83 3.64 10.84 10.71
N ARG A 84 3.34 10.76 9.41
CA ARG A 84 2.31 11.62 8.77
C ARG A 84 0.89 11.28 9.19
N ARG A 85 0.67 10.13 9.85
CA ARG A 85 -0.65 9.70 10.32
C ARG A 85 -0.99 10.24 11.70
N PHE A 86 -0.03 10.84 12.41
CA PHE A 86 -0.30 11.49 13.68
C PHE A 86 -1.09 12.77 13.45
N SER A 87 -2.24 12.89 14.12
CA SER A 87 -3.06 14.11 14.11
C SER A 87 -2.38 15.25 14.88
N ALA A 88 -1.63 14.91 15.93
CA ALA A 88 -0.86 15.85 16.73
C ALA A 88 0.48 16.22 16.04
N ARG A 89 0.85 17.49 16.11
CA ARG A 89 2.17 17.99 15.68
C ARG A 89 3.15 17.88 16.83
N LEU A 90 3.69 16.68 17.04
CA LEU A 90 4.72 16.44 18.05
C LEU A 90 6.10 16.92 17.56
N PRO A 91 6.95 17.44 18.45
CA PRO A 91 8.32 17.83 18.10
C PRO A 91 9.10 16.63 17.58
N ARG A 92 10.18 16.90 16.83
CA ARG A 92 11.05 15.87 16.28
C ARG A 92 12.52 16.18 16.57
N GLU A 93 13.26 15.15 16.93
CA GLU A 93 14.71 15.18 17.10
C GLU A 93 15.31 14.08 16.23
N ASN A 94 16.28 14.43 15.36
CA ASN A 94 16.90 13.50 14.41
C ASN A 94 15.88 12.67 13.60
N GLY A 95 14.76 13.30 13.21
CA GLY A 95 13.68 12.66 12.44
C GLY A 95 12.72 11.79 13.26
N ARG A 96 12.98 11.58 14.55
CA ARG A 96 12.13 10.81 15.49
C ARG A 96 11.20 11.74 16.25
N VAL A 97 9.98 11.30 16.49
CA VAL A 97 8.98 12.01 17.27
C VAL A 97 9.34 11.98 18.75
N VAL A 98 9.21 13.14 19.40
CA VAL A 98 9.47 13.35 20.83
C VAL A 98 8.18 13.77 21.53
N ALA A 99 7.93 13.19 22.71
CA ALA A 99 6.82 13.54 23.57
C ALA A 99 7.33 13.65 25.01
N GLY A 100 7.64 14.87 25.46
CA GLY A 100 8.30 15.09 26.75
C GLY A 100 9.73 14.53 26.72
N ASP A 101 10.01 13.59 27.60
CA ASP A 101 11.27 12.84 27.71
C ASP A 101 11.27 11.53 26.91
N LEU A 102 10.19 11.23 26.18
CA LEU A 102 10.07 10.01 25.37
C LEU A 102 10.44 10.26 23.91
N VAL A 103 11.32 9.42 23.38
CA VAL A 103 11.68 9.39 21.95
C VAL A 103 11.12 8.12 21.32
N LEU A 104 10.21 8.28 20.35
CA LEU A 104 9.64 7.17 19.61
C LEU A 104 10.71 6.56 18.68
N GLN A 105 11.11 5.32 18.96
CA GLN A 105 12.19 4.63 18.26
C GLN A 105 11.73 4.01 16.95
N SER A 106 10.61 3.28 16.97
CA SER A 106 10.08 2.57 15.82
C SER A 106 8.56 2.49 15.86
N LEU A 107 7.96 2.24 14.70
CA LEU A 107 6.54 1.98 14.55
C LEU A 107 6.36 0.72 13.73
N VAL A 108 5.49 -0.16 14.23
CA VAL A 108 5.15 -1.43 13.60
C VAL A 108 3.65 -1.47 13.42
N GLY A 109 3.20 -1.63 12.17
CA GLY A 109 1.80 -1.78 11.83
C GLY A 109 1.57 -3.11 11.13
N MET A 110 0.41 -3.71 11.37
CA MET A 110 0.01 -4.94 10.67
C MET A 110 -1.49 -4.91 10.37
N PRO A 111 -1.91 -5.07 9.11
CA PRO A 111 -3.33 -5.24 8.81
C PRO A 111 -3.86 -6.56 9.41
N PRO A 112 -5.17 -6.64 9.74
CA PRO A 112 -5.79 -7.90 10.13
C PRO A 112 -5.70 -8.92 8.97
N LEU A 113 -5.56 -10.20 9.30
CA LEU A 113 -5.53 -11.28 8.34
C LEU A 113 -6.95 -11.87 8.17
N ARG A 114 -7.48 -11.85 6.94
CA ARG A 114 -8.78 -12.46 6.63
C ARG A 114 -8.61 -13.98 6.46
N PRO A 115 -9.58 -14.81 6.90
CA PRO A 115 -9.58 -16.25 6.59
C PRO A 115 -9.30 -16.51 5.09
N GLY A 116 -8.42 -17.47 4.82
CA GLY A 116 -7.96 -17.82 3.48
C GLY A 116 -6.76 -17.00 2.96
N THR A 117 -6.42 -15.86 3.58
CA THR A 117 -5.16 -15.15 3.30
C THR A 117 -4.04 -15.85 4.07
N ARG A 118 -3.04 -16.38 3.37
CA ARG A 118 -1.95 -17.15 3.98
C ARG A 118 -0.91 -16.26 4.66
N ALA A 119 -0.62 -15.10 4.06
CA ALA A 119 0.30 -14.12 4.63
C ALA A 119 -0.13 -12.68 4.30
N GLY A 120 -0.02 -11.80 5.29
CA GLY A 120 -0.10 -10.36 5.12
C GLY A 120 1.29 -9.75 5.28
N PHE A 121 1.58 -8.72 4.50
CA PHE A 121 2.77 -7.89 4.62
C PHE A 121 2.38 -6.45 4.96
N GLY A 122 3.07 -5.87 5.95
CA GLY A 122 3.01 -4.45 6.26
C GLY A 122 4.31 -3.78 5.87
N VAL A 123 4.23 -2.62 5.21
CA VAL A 123 5.40 -1.80 4.88
C VAL A 123 5.12 -0.38 5.33
N GLY A 124 6.06 0.21 6.07
CA GLY A 124 5.99 1.59 6.54
C GLY A 124 7.37 2.19 6.67
N VAL A 125 7.42 3.51 6.64
CA VAL A 125 8.66 4.28 6.86
C VAL A 125 8.49 5.14 8.10
N TYR A 126 9.51 5.17 8.94
CA TYR A 126 9.58 6.07 10.09
C TYR A 126 11.03 6.48 10.33
N ALA A 127 11.28 7.78 10.56
CA ALA A 127 12.62 8.31 10.82
C ALA A 127 13.71 7.89 9.80
N GLY A 128 13.33 7.73 8.52
CA GLY A 128 14.24 7.30 7.45
C GLY A 128 14.46 5.78 7.36
N GLU A 129 13.85 5.00 8.25
CA GLU A 129 13.95 3.54 8.28
C GLU A 129 12.71 2.91 7.65
N LEU A 130 12.92 1.93 6.75
CA LEU A 130 11.87 1.11 6.17
C LEU A 130 11.63 -0.11 7.06
N THR A 131 10.44 -0.21 7.63
CA THR A 131 9.98 -1.37 8.39
C THR A 131 9.14 -2.26 7.50
N VAL A 132 9.49 -3.54 7.44
CA VAL A 132 8.69 -4.59 6.80
C VAL A 132 8.24 -5.60 7.86
N THR A 133 6.96 -5.92 7.86
CA THR A 133 6.36 -6.92 8.74
C THR A 133 5.65 -8.00 7.94
N VAL A 134 5.62 -9.21 8.49
CA VAL A 134 4.82 -10.30 7.96
C VAL A 134 3.96 -10.90 9.07
N ARG A 135 2.73 -11.30 8.72
CA ARG A 135 1.85 -12.09 9.58
C ARG A 135 1.26 -13.23 8.78
N GLY A 136 1.44 -14.45 9.25
CA GLY A 136 0.88 -15.64 8.63
C GLY A 136 -0.42 -16.11 9.27
N ASP A 137 -1.12 -16.97 8.52
CA ASP A 137 -2.07 -17.92 9.08
C ASP A 137 -1.29 -19.03 9.78
N PHE A 138 -1.34 -19.06 11.12
CA PHE A 138 -0.60 -20.00 11.97
C PHE A 138 -0.93 -21.47 11.70
N HIS A 139 -2.06 -21.76 11.04
CA HIS A 139 -2.38 -23.13 10.64
C HIS A 139 -1.62 -23.59 9.39
N THR A 140 -0.96 -22.67 8.67
CA THR A 140 -0.27 -22.97 7.40
C THR A 140 1.18 -22.53 7.34
N LEU A 141 1.56 -21.52 8.10
CA LEU A 141 2.94 -21.03 8.18
C LEU A 141 3.30 -20.91 9.67
N GLY A 142 4.25 -21.73 10.10
CA GLY A 142 4.82 -21.64 11.44
C GLY A 142 5.77 -20.44 11.57
N PRO A 143 6.31 -20.23 12.78
CA PRO A 143 7.22 -19.11 13.05
C PRO A 143 8.47 -19.12 12.17
N ASP A 144 9.05 -20.29 11.93
CA ASP A 144 10.29 -20.44 11.16
C ASP A 144 10.05 -20.17 9.67
N GLU A 145 8.95 -20.70 9.10
CA GLU A 145 8.60 -20.42 7.70
C GLU A 145 8.25 -18.93 7.49
N LEU A 146 7.64 -18.28 8.47
CA LEU A 146 7.38 -16.84 8.41
C LEU A 146 8.66 -16.02 8.50
N HIS A 147 9.62 -16.45 9.31
CA HIS A 147 10.92 -15.80 9.40
C HIS A 147 11.69 -15.93 8.08
N GLU A 148 11.72 -17.14 7.51
CA GLU A 148 12.32 -17.40 6.19
C GLU A 148 11.65 -16.56 5.10
N LEU A 149 10.31 -16.51 5.08
CA LEU A 149 9.56 -15.69 4.12
C LEU A 149 9.89 -14.20 4.24
N LEU A 150 10.02 -13.68 5.47
CA LEU A 150 10.40 -12.28 5.70
C LEU A 150 11.81 -12.01 5.21
N GLU A 151 12.78 -12.88 5.53
CA GLU A 151 14.17 -12.73 5.10
C GLU A 151 14.30 -12.79 3.58
N LEU A 152 13.64 -13.73 2.91
CA LEU A 152 13.60 -13.81 1.45
C LEU A 152 13.04 -12.52 0.83
N TYR A 153 11.97 -11.98 1.42
CA TYR A 153 11.35 -10.75 0.94
C TYR A 153 12.27 -9.52 1.14
N VAL A 154 12.89 -9.38 2.31
CA VAL A 154 13.85 -8.30 2.61
C VAL A 154 15.09 -8.39 1.73
N GLN A 155 15.64 -9.60 1.56
CA GLN A 155 16.77 -9.85 0.65
C GLN A 155 16.41 -9.42 -0.77
N ARG A 156 15.20 -9.73 -1.23
CA ARG A 156 14.75 -9.34 -2.58
C ARG A 156 14.61 -7.83 -2.74
N ILE A 157 14.14 -7.12 -1.72
CA ILE A 157 14.11 -5.65 -1.71
C ILE A 157 15.52 -5.08 -1.85
N ARG A 158 16.47 -5.57 -1.04
CA ARG A 158 17.87 -5.11 -1.08
C ARG A 158 18.50 -5.32 -2.46
N GLN A 159 18.32 -6.51 -3.04
CA GLN A 159 18.78 -6.81 -4.40
C GLN A 159 18.15 -5.87 -5.45
N SER A 160 16.85 -5.64 -5.35
CA SER A 160 16.14 -4.78 -6.31
C SER A 160 16.59 -3.32 -6.19
N ALA A 161 16.80 -2.83 -4.97
CA ALA A 161 17.29 -1.47 -4.72
C ALA A 161 18.72 -1.26 -5.25
N ALA A 162 19.60 -2.26 -5.11
CA ALA A 162 20.96 -2.21 -5.65
C ALA A 162 20.99 -2.18 -7.19
N ASN A 163 19.97 -2.76 -7.84
CA ASN A 163 19.89 -2.88 -9.29
C ASN A 163 18.99 -1.80 -9.94
N LEU A 164 18.54 -0.79 -9.18
CA LEU A 164 17.78 0.32 -9.76
C LEU A 164 18.70 1.17 -10.66
N PRO A 165 18.37 1.37 -11.95
CA PRO A 165 19.04 2.40 -12.74
C PRO A 165 18.78 3.77 -12.09
N ALA A 166 19.80 4.63 -12.09
CA ALA A 166 19.83 5.91 -11.36
C ALA A 166 18.77 6.97 -11.78
N SER A 167 17.75 6.63 -12.56
CA SER A 167 16.70 7.56 -12.98
C SER A 167 15.34 6.88 -13.11
N CYS A 168 14.60 6.82 -12.01
CA CYS A 168 13.15 6.92 -12.05
C CYS A 168 12.78 8.25 -11.39
N ASP A 169 13.23 9.35 -12.01
CA ASP A 169 12.74 10.68 -11.65
C ASP A 169 11.24 10.71 -11.95
N ALA A 170 10.44 10.80 -10.89
CA ALA A 170 9.05 11.20 -11.02
C ALA A 170 9.03 12.56 -11.75
N PRO A 171 8.13 12.79 -12.72
CA PRO A 171 8.00 14.10 -13.33
C PRO A 171 7.71 15.11 -12.21
N GLY A 172 8.69 15.96 -11.93
CA GLY A 172 8.57 17.04 -10.96
C GLY A 172 7.40 17.96 -11.34
N PRO A 173 6.82 18.68 -10.37
CA PRO A 173 5.72 19.60 -10.65
C PRO A 173 6.16 20.60 -11.73
N SER A 174 5.45 20.57 -12.85
CA SER A 174 5.55 21.56 -13.93
C SER A 174 5.54 22.96 -13.32
N LYS A 175 6.68 23.64 -13.36
CA LYS A 175 6.74 25.09 -13.10
C LYS A 175 5.81 25.76 -14.10
N SER A 176 4.68 26.27 -13.61
CA SER A 176 3.81 27.14 -14.38
C SER A 176 4.64 28.32 -14.88
N LYS A 177 4.64 28.51 -16.19
CA LYS A 177 5.22 29.69 -16.84
C LYS A 177 4.58 30.93 -16.24
N THR A 178 5.39 31.73 -15.57
CA THR A 178 5.19 33.17 -15.42
C THR A 178 5.17 33.80 -16.81
N GLY A 179 4.01 34.27 -17.25
CA GLY A 179 3.87 35.20 -18.36
C GLY A 179 3.62 36.60 -17.81
N GLY A 180 4.53 37.54 -18.08
CA GLY A 180 4.22 38.98 -18.08
C GLY A 180 3.19 39.30 -19.17
N SER A 181 2.62 40.48 -19.30
CA SER A 181 3.06 41.84 -19.02
C SER A 181 1.84 42.76 -19.23
N ALA A 182 1.74 43.88 -18.51
CA ALA A 182 1.32 45.18 -19.08
C ALA A 182 1.36 46.27 -17.99
N ASN A 183 2.50 46.96 -17.90
CA ASN A 183 2.51 48.37 -17.51
C ASN A 183 2.13 49.18 -18.76
N ASN A 184 1.23 50.15 -18.61
CA ASN A 184 1.04 51.20 -19.61
C ASN A 184 1.07 52.56 -18.88
N PRO A 185 1.86 53.54 -19.32
CA PRO A 185 1.83 54.89 -18.77
C PRO A 185 0.87 55.77 -19.57
N SER A 186 0.08 56.58 -18.88
CA SER A 186 -0.40 57.91 -19.30
C SER A 186 -0.82 58.67 -18.06
#